data_AF-F2KMP6-F1
#
_entry.id   AF-F2KMP6-F1
#
_cell.length_a   1.000
_cell.length_b   1.000
_cell.length_c   1.000
_cell.angle_alpha   90.00
_cell.angle_beta   90.00
_cell.angle_gamma   90.00
#
_symmetry.space_group_name_H-M   'P 1'
#
loop_
_entity.id
_entity.type
_entity.pdbx_description
1 polymer ?
#
loop_
_entity_poly.entity_id
_entity_poly.type
_entity_poly.pdbx_seq_one_letter_code
_entity_poly.pdbx_strand_id
1 'polypeptide(L)'
;MKAHVRRTGRFVKERYGGYYGGKWRHGRFGFLEACAYTLYVLAAATACGLGGDALSWFAPVSWLVVLSTMAILLFQKSKVEVTGVEIAAALVAICIPLMGLGIIPIEAATMLVLQNGFICFVISVLAAITVAYQD
;
A
#
# COMPACT_ATOMS: atom_id res chain seq x y z
N MET A 1 48.72 -7.01 0.79
CA MET A 1 47.35 -7.36 0.37
C MET A 1 46.36 -6.52 1.17
N LYS A 2 45.76 -5.48 0.56
CA LYS A 2 44.71 -4.67 1.20
C LYS A 2 43.37 -5.12 0.61
N ALA A 3 42.54 -5.77 1.42
CA ALA A 3 41.19 -6.16 1.04
C ALA A 3 40.34 -4.89 0.85
N HIS A 4 39.92 -4.64 -0.39
CA HIS A 4 38.93 -3.61 -0.68
C HIS A 4 37.59 -4.04 -0.09
N VAL A 5 37.22 -3.44 1.04
CA VAL A 5 35.87 -3.45 1.59
C VAL A 5 34.96 -2.75 0.57
N ARG A 6 34.39 -3.54 -0.34
CA ARG A 6 33.36 -3.05 -1.27
C ARG A 6 32.14 -2.67 -0.44
N ARG A 7 31.86 -1.37 -0.36
CA ARG A 7 30.70 -0.78 0.35
C ARG A 7 29.43 -1.57 0.04
N THR A 8 28.80 -2.12 1.06
CA THR A 8 27.54 -2.87 1.02
C THR A 8 26.44 -2.14 0.24
N GLY A 9 26.46 -0.80 0.22
CA GLY A 9 25.54 0.03 -0.56
C GLY A 9 25.69 -0.09 -2.09
N ARG A 10 26.85 -0.49 -2.62
CA ARG A 10 27.05 -0.69 -4.07
C ARG A 10 26.43 -2.00 -4.54
N PHE A 11 26.46 -3.03 -3.71
CA PHE A 11 25.86 -4.33 -4.00
C PHE A 11 24.33 -4.25 -4.01
N VAL A 12 23.73 -3.45 -3.12
CA VAL A 12 22.29 -3.17 -3.15
C VAL A 12 21.94 -2.39 -4.43
N LYS A 13 22.72 -1.38 -4.80
CA LYS A 13 22.45 -0.58 -6.01
C LYS A 13 22.66 -1.35 -7.32
N GLU A 14 23.62 -2.26 -7.39
CA GLU A 14 23.85 -3.10 -8.58
C GLU A 14 22.85 -4.25 -8.71
N ARG A 15 22.37 -4.83 -7.60
CA ARG A 15 21.40 -5.93 -7.62
C ARG A 15 19.95 -5.46 -7.75
N TYR A 16 19.66 -4.25 -7.26
CA TYR A 16 18.30 -3.73 -7.16
C TYR A 16 18.08 -2.39 -7.88
N GLY A 17 19.13 -1.63 -8.19
CA GLY A 17 18.99 -0.33 -8.87
C GLY A 17 18.57 -0.43 -10.33
N GLY A 18 18.75 -1.59 -10.97
CA GLY A 18 18.20 -1.88 -12.30
C GLY A 18 16.72 -2.27 -12.30
N TYR A 19 16.20 -2.77 -11.17
CA TYR A 19 14.81 -3.21 -11.00
C TYR A 19 13.91 -2.14 -10.36
N TYR A 20 14.44 -1.28 -9.48
CA TYR A 20 13.69 -0.17 -8.85
C TYR A 20 13.82 1.18 -9.59
N GLY A 21 14.64 1.22 -10.64
CA GLY A 21 14.73 2.35 -11.57
C GLY A 21 14.10 2.01 -12.92
N GLY A 22 13.09 1.13 -12.88
CA GLY A 22 12.26 0.74 -14.01
C GLY A 22 11.83 1.95 -14.82
N LYS A 23 11.59 1.72 -16.09
CA LYS A 23 11.42 2.76 -17.09
C LYS A 23 10.28 3.69 -16.67
N TRP A 24 10.63 4.90 -16.25
CA TRP A 24 9.78 6.10 -16.21
C TRP A 24 9.13 6.37 -17.59
N ARG A 25 8.25 5.47 -18.03
CA ARG A 25 7.21 5.80 -18.99
C ARG A 25 6.36 6.80 -18.25
N HIS A 26 6.13 7.94 -18.88
CA HIS A 26 5.18 8.95 -18.42
C HIS A 26 3.77 8.33 -18.39
N GLY A 27 3.50 7.50 -17.38
CA GLY A 27 2.21 6.93 -17.08
C GLY A 27 1.36 8.06 -16.54
N ARG A 28 0.47 8.59 -17.38
CA ARG A 28 -0.59 9.47 -16.90
C ARG A 28 -1.41 8.66 -15.90
N PHE A 29 -1.39 9.05 -14.62
CA PHE A 29 -2.28 8.51 -13.60
C PHE A 29 -3.69 8.54 -14.17
N GLY A 30 -4.24 7.36 -14.47
CA GLY A 30 -5.49 7.26 -15.22
C GLY A 30 -6.65 7.79 -14.37
N PHE A 31 -7.72 8.32 -14.98
CA PHE A 31 -8.93 8.70 -14.23
C PHE A 31 -9.43 7.55 -13.35
N LEU A 32 -9.36 6.32 -13.84
CA LEU A 32 -9.76 5.12 -13.10
C LEU A 32 -8.83 4.80 -11.92
N GLU A 33 -7.53 5.09 -12.05
CA GLU A 33 -6.53 4.94 -10.98
C GLU A 33 -6.74 5.99 -9.88
N ALA A 34 -6.99 7.24 -10.27
CA ALA A 34 -7.33 8.33 -9.36
C ALA A 34 -8.61 8.02 -8.56
N CYS A 35 -9.65 7.53 -9.23
CA CYS A 35 -10.89 7.11 -8.59
C CYS A 35 -10.67 5.94 -7.64
N ALA A 36 -9.94 4.90 -8.07
CA ALA A 36 -9.63 3.73 -7.24
C ALA A 36 -8.83 4.13 -6.00
N TYR A 37 -7.82 4.99 -6.15
CA TYR A 37 -7.02 5.48 -5.04
C TYR A 37 -7.84 6.34 -4.07
N THR A 38 -8.72 7.21 -4.58
CA THR A 38 -9.59 8.04 -3.72
C THR A 38 -10.55 7.17 -2.90
N LEU A 39 -11.16 6.16 -3.54
CA LEU A 39 -12.03 5.20 -2.87
C LEU A 39 -11.26 4.36 -1.84
N TYR A 40 -10.01 3.99 -2.16
CA TYR A 40 -9.13 3.30 -1.23
C TYR A 40 -8.86 4.16 0.02
N VAL A 41 -8.53 5.44 -0.15
CA VAL A 41 -8.25 6.35 0.97
C VAL A 41 -9.48 6.48 1.88
N LEU A 42 -10.67 6.64 1.31
CA LEU A 42 -11.91 6.68 2.09
C LEU A 42 -12.14 5.38 2.86
N ALA A 43 -11.95 4.23 2.21
CA ALA A 43 -12.15 2.92 2.82
C ALA A 43 -11.13 2.63 3.93
N ALA A 44 -9.86 2.98 3.71
CA ALA A 44 -8.80 2.86 4.70
C ALA A 44 -9.04 3.79 5.90
N ALA A 45 -9.53 5.01 5.68
CA ALA A 45 -9.88 5.94 6.75
C ALA A 45 -11.03 5.39 7.62
N THR A 46 -12.08 4.86 6.99
CA THR A 46 -13.19 4.21 7.70
C THR A 46 -12.71 2.99 8.49
N ALA A 47 -11.90 2.14 7.86
CA ALA A 47 -11.35 0.94 8.48
C ALA A 47 -10.43 1.24 9.67
N CYS A 48 -9.72 2.38 9.65
CA CYS A 48 -8.89 2.84 10.76
C CYS A 48 -9.65 3.72 11.77
N GLY A 49 -10.99 3.80 11.69
CA GLY A 49 -11.82 4.52 12.65
C GLY A 49 -11.78 6.06 12.54
N LEU A 50 -11.25 6.61 11.44
CA LEU A 50 -11.10 8.07 11.26
C LEU A 50 -12.34 8.76 10.67
N GLY A 51 -13.34 7.97 10.25
CA GLY A 51 -14.51 8.47 9.54
C GLY A 51 -15.67 8.99 10.40
N GLY A 52 -15.69 8.65 11.69
CA GLY A 52 -16.80 8.96 12.60
C GLY A 52 -18.18 8.64 12.01
N ASP A 53 -19.18 9.45 12.34
CA ASP A 53 -20.55 9.26 11.88
C ASP A 53 -20.70 9.46 10.36
N ALA A 54 -19.86 10.31 9.76
CA ALA A 54 -19.92 10.66 8.34
C ALA A 54 -19.65 9.48 7.41
N LEU A 55 -18.87 8.49 7.86
CA LEU A 55 -18.53 7.28 7.09
C LEU A 55 -19.09 5.99 7.73
N SER A 56 -19.97 6.11 8.72
CA SER A 56 -20.58 4.96 9.42
C SER A 56 -21.34 4.02 8.48
N TRP A 57 -22.09 4.59 7.53
CA TRP A 57 -22.80 3.84 6.48
C TRP A 57 -21.87 3.08 5.54
N PHE A 58 -20.61 3.49 5.45
CA PHE A 58 -19.59 2.91 4.56
C PHE A 58 -18.77 1.80 5.24
N ALA A 59 -18.75 1.77 6.59
CA ALA A 59 -17.97 0.81 7.36
C ALA A 59 -18.26 -0.67 7.00
N PRO A 60 -19.52 -1.12 6.83
CA PRO A 60 -19.82 -2.53 6.52
C PRO A 60 -19.23 -3.02 5.19
N VAL A 61 -19.01 -2.11 4.24
CA VAL A 61 -18.54 -2.42 2.88
C VAL A 61 -17.10 -1.96 2.62
N SER A 62 -16.50 -1.23 3.57
CA SER A 62 -15.16 -0.65 3.43
C SER A 62 -14.08 -1.70 3.10
N TRP A 63 -14.17 -2.90 3.67
CA TRP A 63 -13.24 -4.00 3.37
C TRP A 63 -13.29 -4.45 1.90
N LEU A 64 -14.49 -4.51 1.29
CA LEU A 64 -14.65 -4.82 -0.12
C LEU A 64 -14.04 -3.72 -0.99
N VAL A 65 -14.21 -2.46 -0.57
CA VAL A 65 -13.62 -1.33 -1.30
C VAL A 65 -12.10 -1.35 -1.22
N VAL A 66 -11.50 -1.64 -0.06
CA VAL A 66 -10.04 -1.82 0.08
C VAL A 66 -9.54 -2.90 -0.89
N LEU A 67 -10.18 -4.07 -0.90
CA LEU A 67 -9.75 -5.19 -1.75
C LEU A 67 -9.93 -4.90 -3.24
N SER A 68 -11.09 -4.36 -3.64
CA SER A 68 -11.39 -4.07 -5.04
C SER A 68 -10.51 -2.96 -5.62
N THR A 69 -10.31 -1.87 -4.87
CA THR A 69 -9.43 -0.77 -5.30
C THR A 69 -7.99 -1.22 -5.41
N MET A 70 -7.49 -2.03 -4.46
CA MET A 70 -6.13 -2.57 -4.56
C MET A 70 -5.98 -3.55 -5.72
N ALA A 71 -6.98 -4.40 -5.97
CA ALA A 71 -7.00 -5.27 -7.14
C ALA A 71 -6.96 -4.47 -8.45
N ILE A 72 -7.69 -3.35 -8.54
CA ILE A 72 -7.64 -2.45 -9.69
C ILE A 72 -6.23 -1.86 -9.88
N LEU A 73 -5.61 -1.35 -8.81
CA LEU A 73 -4.25 -0.79 -8.86
C LEU A 73 -3.23 -1.84 -9.32
N LEU A 74 -3.30 -3.06 -8.78
CA LEU A 74 -2.43 -4.17 -9.17
C LEU A 74 -2.70 -4.67 -10.60
N PHE A 75 -3.96 -4.70 -11.04
CA PHE A 75 -4.30 -5.12 -12.40
C PHE A 75 -3.76 -4.15 -13.45
N GLN A 76 -3.74 -2.84 -13.15
CA GLN A 76 -3.09 -1.86 -14.03
C GLN A 76 -1.58 -2.07 -14.13
N LYS A 77 -0.95 -2.57 -13.05
CA LYS A 77 0.46 -2.98 -13.03
C LYS A 77 0.76 -4.33 -13.67
N SER A 78 -0.22 -5.16 -14.00
CA SER A 78 0.01 -6.48 -14.63
C SER A 78 0.76 -6.42 -15.98
N LYS A 79 0.90 -5.21 -16.57
CA LYS A 79 1.64 -4.94 -17.80
C LYS A 79 3.12 -4.57 -17.57
N VAL A 80 3.57 -4.50 -16.32
CA VAL A 80 4.91 -4.11 -15.87
C VAL A 80 5.44 -5.16 -14.88
N GLU A 81 6.77 -5.30 -14.76
CA GLU A 81 7.36 -6.23 -13.80
C GLU A 81 7.08 -5.76 -12.37
N VAL A 82 6.29 -6.54 -11.63
CA VAL A 82 6.01 -6.26 -10.21
C VAL A 82 7.20 -6.69 -9.35
N THR A 83 7.73 -5.76 -8.57
CA THR A 83 8.85 -5.99 -7.65
C THR A 83 8.39 -6.57 -6.31
N GLY A 84 9.30 -7.22 -5.59
CA GLY A 84 9.00 -7.76 -4.25
C GLY A 84 8.60 -6.69 -3.23
N VAL A 85 9.06 -5.45 -3.39
CA VAL A 85 8.68 -4.32 -2.52
C VAL A 85 7.24 -3.90 -2.78
N GLU A 86 6.78 -3.92 -4.03
CA GLU A 86 5.39 -3.60 -4.37
C GLU A 86 4.42 -4.64 -3.84
N ILE A 87 4.79 -5.94 -3.90
CA ILE A 87 3.99 -7.01 -3.29
C ILE A 87 3.88 -6.80 -1.78
N ALA A 88 5.00 -6.51 -1.12
CA ALA A 88 5.01 -6.23 0.32
C ALA A 88 4.17 -4.99 0.66
N ALA A 89 4.26 -3.93 -0.13
CA ALA A 89 3.47 -2.72 0.04
C ALA A 89 1.97 -2.98 -0.17
N ALA A 90 1.59 -3.76 -1.18
CA ALA A 90 0.20 -4.13 -1.42
C ALA A 90 -0.37 -4.93 -0.24
N LEU A 91 0.41 -5.85 0.32
CA LEU A 91 0.02 -6.58 1.53
C LEU A 91 -0.17 -5.66 2.73
N VAL A 92 0.73 -4.70 2.95
CA VAL A 92 0.59 -3.71 4.03
C VAL A 92 -0.66 -2.85 3.84
N ALA A 93 -0.89 -2.39 2.61
CA ALA A 93 -2.04 -1.57 2.22
C ALA A 93 -3.38 -2.32 2.35
N ILE A 94 -3.39 -3.64 2.26
CA ILE A 94 -4.60 -4.47 2.46
C ILE A 94 -4.76 -4.87 3.94
N CYS A 95 -3.70 -5.37 4.55
CA CYS A 95 -3.78 -5.98 5.87
C CYS A 95 -4.09 -4.96 6.97
N ILE A 96 -3.51 -3.75 6.92
CA ILE A 96 -3.72 -2.76 7.98
C ILE A 96 -5.20 -2.34 8.08
N PRO A 97 -5.90 -1.96 7.00
CA PRO A 97 -7.34 -1.67 7.06
C PRO A 97 -8.16 -2.86 7.55
N LEU A 98 -7.86 -4.07 7.07
CA LEU A 98 -8.60 -5.27 7.47
C LEU A 98 -8.39 -5.62 8.94
N MET A 99 -7.21 -5.35 9.50
CA MET A 99 -6.96 -5.42 10.95
C MET A 99 -7.77 -4.37 11.70
N GLY A 100 -7.87 -3.13 11.19
CA GLY A 100 -8.70 -2.09 11.79
C GLY A 100 -10.18 -2.46 11.89
N LEU A 101 -10.67 -3.24 10.92
CA LEU A 101 -12.04 -3.78 10.90
C LEU A 101 -12.22 -5.07 11.72
N GLY A 102 -11.15 -5.63 12.31
CA GLY A 102 -11.20 -6.90 13.02
C GLY A 102 -11.41 -8.13 12.13
N ILE A 103 -11.25 -7.99 10.81
CA ILE A 103 -11.39 -9.10 9.84
C ILE A 103 -10.16 -10.02 9.92
N ILE A 104 -8.98 -9.45 10.15
CA ILE A 104 -7.75 -10.22 10.40
C ILE A 104 -7.52 -10.25 11.92
N PRO A 105 -7.70 -11.41 12.58
CA PRO A 105 -7.58 -11.53 14.03
C PRO A 105 -6.10 -11.68 14.42
N ILE A 106 -5.34 -10.59 14.30
CA ILE A 106 -4.00 -10.48 14.89
C ILE A 106 -4.15 -9.54 16.07
N GLU A 107 -4.36 -10.09 17.27
CA GLU A 107 -4.72 -9.34 18.48
C GLU A 107 -3.78 -8.16 18.79
N ALA A 108 -2.47 -8.32 18.54
CA ALA A 108 -1.52 -7.22 18.73
C ALA A 108 -1.63 -6.12 17.66
N ALA A 109 -2.00 -6.47 16.43
CA ALA A 109 -2.10 -5.54 15.31
C ALA A 109 -3.46 -4.83 15.27
N THR A 110 -4.55 -5.52 15.64
CA THR A 110 -5.87 -4.91 15.83
C THR A 110 -5.83 -3.87 16.96
N MET A 111 -5.13 -4.17 18.07
CA MET A 111 -4.91 -3.23 19.17
C MET A 111 -4.06 -2.03 18.77
N LEU A 112 -3.05 -2.22 17.91
CA LEU A 112 -2.25 -1.10 17.37
C LEU A 112 -3.12 -0.16 16.53
N VAL A 113 -4.01 -0.68 15.69
CA VAL A 113 -4.93 0.14 14.88
C VAL A 113 -5.97 0.84 15.76
N LEU A 114 -6.51 0.15 16.78
CA LEU A 114 -7.45 0.75 17.73
C LEU A 114 -6.82 1.88 18.56
N GLN A 115 -5.53 1.78 18.89
CA GLN A 115 -4.81 2.81 19.66
C GLN A 115 -4.23 3.93 18.80
N ASN A 116 -3.86 3.64 17.55
CA ASN A 116 -3.16 4.58 16.66
C ASN A 116 -3.74 4.60 15.24
N GLY A 117 -5.07 4.65 15.12
CA GLY A 117 -5.79 4.58 13.84
C GLY A 117 -5.26 5.55 12.78
N PHE A 118 -4.87 6.77 13.18
CA PHE A 118 -4.24 7.74 12.27
C PHE A 118 -2.91 7.27 11.69
N ILE A 119 -2.02 6.71 12.53
CA ILE A 119 -0.71 6.21 12.10
C ILE A 119 -0.91 5.02 11.15
N CYS A 120 -1.81 4.10 11.52
CA CYS A 120 -2.13 2.94 10.68
C CYS A 120 -2.71 3.36 9.33
N PHE A 121 -3.61 4.34 9.30
CA PHE A 121 -4.10 4.94 8.07
C PHE A 121 -2.97 5.51 7.22
N VAL A 122 -2.09 6.33 7.81
CA VAL A 122 -0.96 6.92 7.09
C VAL A 122 -0.04 5.84 6.50
N ILE A 123 0.32 4.81 7.28
CA ILE A 123 1.15 3.70 6.80
C ILE A 123 0.45 2.97 5.64
N SER A 124 -0.84 2.70 5.77
CA SER A 124 -1.64 2.03 4.74
C SER A 124 -1.70 2.84 3.44
N VAL A 125 -1.93 4.15 3.54
CA VAL A 125 -1.99 5.06 2.38
C VAL A 125 -0.62 5.22 1.72
N LEU A 126 0.46 5.34 2.50
CA LEU A 126 1.83 5.37 1.96
C LEU A 126 2.17 4.06 1.24
N ALA A 127 1.75 2.92 1.78
CA ALA A 127 1.93 1.64 1.12
C ALA A 127 1.14 1.56 -0.21
N ALA A 128 -0.09 2.06 -0.25
CA ALA A 128 -0.86 2.17 -1.49
C ALA A 128 -0.20 3.10 -2.52
N ILE A 129 0.40 4.21 -2.07
CA ILE A 129 1.18 5.10 -2.95
C ILE A 129 2.38 4.36 -3.51
N THR A 130 3.11 3.59 -2.71
CA THR A 130 4.27 2.83 -3.22
C THR A 130 3.87 1.76 -4.23
N VAL A 131 2.67 1.18 -4.09
CA VAL A 131 2.10 0.30 -5.13
C VAL A 131 1.82 1.09 -6.40
N ALA A 132 1.29 2.31 -6.29
CA ALA A 132 0.90 3.12 -7.44
C ALA A 132 2.09 3.83 -8.15
N TYR A 133 3.16 4.21 -7.44
CA TYR A 133 4.20 5.12 -7.97
C TYR A 133 5.52 4.47 -8.45
N GLN A 134 5.79 3.19 -8.17
CA GLN A 134 7.08 2.55 -8.54
C GLN A 134 7.15 2.05 -10.00
N ASP A 135 6.82 2.90 -10.97
CA ASP A 135 7.03 2.62 -12.41
C ASP A 135 8.43 3.01 -12.91
#